data_AF-A0A3N2N3G9-F1
#
_entry.id   AF-A0A3N2N3G9-F1
#
_cell.length_a   1.000
_cell.length_b   1.000
_cell.length_c   1.000
_cell.angle_alpha   90.00
_cell.angle_beta   90.00
_cell.angle_gamma   90.00
#
_symmetry.space_group_name_H-M   'P 1'
#
loop_
_entity.id
_entity.type
_entity.pdbx_description
1 polymer ?
#
loop_
_entity_poly.entity_id
_entity_poly.type
_entity_poly.pdbx_seq_one_letter_code
_entity_poly.pdbx_strand_id
1 'polypeptide(L)'
;MTKSGKNNRAGMTEFVDYQLVKGTLSQGFKYYAALTDPFARAIFMMFMISEVHPFNDGNGRVARVMMNAEFVRADQSRIIVPTVFREDYILALRKLTRHKDPLAYINVMTKLHQFSDNLYGTDFKELKNYLATCNAYEEPSQAKLQIIDRTIIE
;
A
#
# COMPACT_ATOMS: atom_id res chain seq x y z
N MET A 1 -10.53 16.96 -1.38
CA MET A 1 -11.85 16.36 -1.10
C MET A 1 -12.70 16.46 -2.35
N THR A 2 -13.42 15.39 -2.69
CA THR A 2 -14.42 15.35 -3.76
C THR A 2 -15.34 16.58 -3.66
N LYS A 3 -15.15 17.56 -4.55
CA LYS A 3 -16.04 18.74 -4.69
C LYS A 3 -17.29 18.43 -5.52
N SER A 4 -17.48 17.17 -5.88
CA SER A 4 -18.56 16.71 -6.75
C SER A 4 -19.67 16.17 -5.86
N GLY A 5 -20.89 16.67 -6.02
CA GLY A 5 -22.09 16.15 -5.32
C GLY A 5 -22.49 14.74 -5.77
N LYS A 6 -21.53 13.84 -5.97
CA LYS A 6 -21.66 12.48 -6.46
C LYS A 6 -20.60 11.59 -5.81
N ASN A 7 -20.97 10.33 -5.58
CA ASN A 7 -20.08 9.32 -5.01
C ASN A 7 -18.91 9.02 -5.94
N ASN A 8 -17.76 8.75 -5.32
CA ASN A 8 -16.55 8.40 -6.04
C ASN A 8 -16.61 6.95 -6.51
N ARG A 9 -16.11 6.68 -7.72
CA ARG A 9 -16.15 5.35 -8.33
C ARG A 9 -14.84 5.03 -9.04
N ALA A 10 -14.39 3.78 -8.91
CA ALA A 10 -13.30 3.22 -9.71
C ALA A 10 -13.70 1.85 -10.24
N GLY A 11 -13.88 1.75 -11.56
CA GLY A 11 -14.50 0.59 -12.20
C GLY A 11 -15.89 0.34 -11.62
N MET A 12 -16.13 -0.88 -11.15
CA MET A 12 -17.40 -1.28 -10.52
C MET A 12 -17.48 -0.97 -9.01
N THR A 13 -16.45 -0.35 -8.43
CA THR A 13 -16.42 -0.04 -6.99
C THR A 13 -16.96 1.35 -6.77
N GLU A 14 -18.03 1.48 -6.00
CA GLU A 14 -18.45 2.73 -5.37
C GLU A 14 -17.83 2.81 -3.99
N PHE A 15 -17.24 3.97 -3.67
CA PHE A 15 -16.62 4.23 -2.38
C PHE A 15 -17.57 4.96 -1.43
N VAL A 16 -17.05 5.40 -0.29
CA VAL A 16 -17.80 6.14 0.73
C VAL A 16 -18.61 7.28 0.12
N ASP A 17 -19.84 7.42 0.58
CA ASP A 17 -20.73 8.51 0.17
C ASP A 17 -20.03 9.87 0.33
N TYR A 18 -20.12 10.72 -0.70
CA TYR A 18 -19.41 12.00 -0.73
C TYR A 18 -19.75 12.91 0.47
N GLN A 19 -20.95 12.78 1.05
CA GLN A 19 -21.39 13.51 2.24
C GLN A 19 -20.74 12.97 3.53
N LEU A 20 -20.35 11.69 3.53
CA LEU A 20 -19.80 10.99 4.69
C LEU A 20 -18.27 10.92 4.70
N VAL A 21 -17.57 11.34 3.64
CA VAL A 21 -16.10 11.28 3.54
C VAL A 21 -15.41 11.90 4.76
N LYS A 22 -15.79 13.13 5.15
CA LYS A 22 -15.15 13.83 6.27
C LYS A 22 -15.40 13.11 7.61
N GLY A 23 -16.63 12.68 7.84
CA GLY A 23 -17.01 11.97 9.07
C GLY A 23 -16.31 10.61 9.18
N THR A 24 -16.22 9.88 8.06
CA THR A 24 -15.57 8.58 7.98
C THR A 24 -14.07 8.69 8.26
N LEU A 25 -13.38 9.67 7.64
CA LEU A 25 -11.96 9.92 7.96
C LEU A 25 -11.77 10.32 9.42
N SER A 26 -12.62 11.19 9.96
CA SER A 26 -12.51 11.65 11.34
C SER A 26 -12.68 10.51 12.34
N GLN A 27 -13.61 9.58 12.08
CA GLN A 27 -13.81 8.42 12.92
C GLN A 27 -12.70 7.37 12.72
N GLY A 28 -12.27 7.13 11.47
CA GLY A 28 -11.15 6.25 11.15
C GLY A 28 -9.84 6.68 11.81
N PHE A 29 -9.59 7.99 11.85
CA PHE A 29 -8.39 8.57 12.47
C PHE A 29 -8.30 8.27 13.97
N LYS A 30 -9.43 8.08 14.68
CA LYS A 30 -9.41 7.68 16.10
C LYS A 30 -8.81 6.28 16.28
N TYR A 31 -9.16 5.34 15.40
CA TYR A 31 -8.57 3.99 15.41
C TYR A 31 -7.09 4.04 15.04
N TYR A 32 -6.74 4.80 14.00
CA TYR A 32 -5.34 5.03 13.63
C TYR A 32 -4.51 5.58 14.80
N ALA A 33 -5.03 6.57 15.53
CA ALA A 33 -4.34 7.18 16.65
C ALA A 33 -4.14 6.23 17.84
N ALA A 34 -4.97 5.18 17.96
CA ALA A 34 -4.84 4.15 18.99
C ALA A 34 -3.78 3.08 18.65
N LEU A 35 -3.34 2.98 17.39
CA LEU A 35 -2.31 2.03 16.98
C LEU A 35 -0.92 2.54 17.37
N THR A 36 -0.12 1.66 17.99
CA THR A 36 1.25 1.95 18.44
C THR A 36 2.32 1.31 17.58
N ASP A 37 2.03 0.15 16.97
CA ASP A 37 2.96 -0.53 16.07
C ASP A 37 3.09 0.23 14.74
N PRO A 38 4.32 0.60 14.30
CA PRO A 38 4.52 1.37 13.07
C PRO A 38 3.96 0.71 11.82
N PHE A 39 4.13 -0.61 11.68
CA PHE A 39 3.63 -1.35 10.53
C PHE A 39 2.10 -1.33 10.50
N ALA A 40 1.44 -1.60 11.63
CA ALA A 40 -0.01 -1.52 11.78
C ALA A 40 -0.54 -0.12 11.43
N ARG A 41 0.10 0.95 11.92
CA ARG A 41 -0.25 2.34 11.60
C ARG A 41 -0.16 2.61 10.11
N ALA A 42 0.95 2.22 9.48
CA ALA A 42 1.20 2.43 8.07
C ALA A 42 0.14 1.75 7.19
N ILE A 43 -0.10 0.44 7.40
CA ILE A 43 -1.05 -0.31 6.58
C ILE A 43 -2.51 0.09 6.88
N PHE A 44 -2.82 0.52 8.10
CA PHE A 44 -4.14 1.07 8.40
C PHE A 44 -4.38 2.39 7.67
N MET A 45 -3.40 3.31 7.68
CA MET A 45 -3.48 4.58 6.95
C MET A 45 -3.62 4.36 5.44
N MET A 46 -2.86 3.40 4.90
CA MET A 46 -2.98 2.96 3.52
C MET A 46 -4.41 2.52 3.18
N PHE A 47 -4.95 1.57 3.95
CA PHE A 47 -6.31 1.07 3.75
C PHE A 47 -7.36 2.16 3.89
N MET A 48 -7.30 2.98 4.94
CA MET A 48 -8.27 4.03 5.22
C MET A 48 -8.40 5.02 4.05
N ILE A 49 -7.29 5.51 3.51
CA ILE A 49 -7.33 6.45 2.38
C ILE A 49 -7.83 5.76 1.11
N SER A 50 -7.40 4.53 0.86
CA SER A 50 -7.84 3.73 -0.30
C SER A 50 -9.33 3.43 -0.29
N GLU A 51 -9.88 3.08 0.88
CA GLU A 51 -11.28 2.72 1.11
C GLU A 51 -12.20 3.95 1.09
N VAL A 52 -11.81 5.04 1.74
CA VAL A 52 -12.62 6.27 1.75
C VAL A 52 -12.60 6.96 0.39
N HIS A 53 -11.48 6.89 -0.32
CA HIS A 53 -11.32 7.46 -1.65
C HIS A 53 -11.67 8.97 -1.74
N PRO A 54 -11.06 9.84 -0.91
CA PRO A 54 -11.52 11.21 -0.68
C PRO A 54 -11.26 12.20 -1.83
N PHE A 55 -10.55 11.83 -2.89
CA PHE A 55 -10.20 12.70 -4.02
C PHE A 55 -10.71 12.14 -5.35
N ASN A 56 -10.95 12.99 -6.36
CA ASN A 56 -11.36 12.53 -7.68
C ASN A 56 -10.28 11.68 -8.39
N ASP A 57 -9.02 11.95 -8.10
CA ASP A 57 -7.86 11.20 -8.58
C ASP A 57 -6.74 11.25 -7.53
N GLY A 58 -5.82 10.30 -7.58
CA GLY A 58 -4.60 10.31 -6.77
C GLY A 58 -4.72 9.60 -5.43
N ASN A 59 -5.87 9.02 -5.08
CA ASN A 59 -6.07 8.35 -3.79
C ASN A 59 -5.01 7.27 -3.52
N GLY A 60 -4.72 6.42 -4.50
CA GLY A 60 -3.67 5.40 -4.35
C GLY A 60 -2.26 5.97 -4.16
N ARG A 61 -1.96 7.12 -4.79
CA ARG A 61 -0.67 7.82 -4.64
C ARG A 61 -0.56 8.41 -3.22
N VAL A 62 -1.59 9.14 -2.78
CA VAL A 62 -1.63 9.74 -1.44
C VAL A 62 -1.62 8.65 -0.36
N ALA A 63 -2.38 7.57 -0.52
CA ALA A 63 -2.39 6.45 0.42
C ALA A 63 -0.98 5.87 0.63
N ARG A 64 -0.22 5.62 -0.45
CA ARG A 64 1.15 5.11 -0.36
C ARG A 64 2.12 6.12 0.26
N VAL A 65 1.97 7.41 -0.03
CA VAL A 65 2.79 8.46 0.60
C VAL A 65 2.54 8.50 2.10
N MET A 66 1.28 8.49 2.53
CA MET A 66 0.91 8.53 3.95
C MET A 66 1.32 7.26 4.69
N MET A 67 1.17 6.09 4.06
CA MET A 67 1.70 4.82 4.56
C MET A 67 3.22 4.89 4.78
N ASN A 68 3.97 5.36 3.78
CA ASN A 68 5.42 5.44 3.87
C ASN A 68 5.91 6.54 4.83
N ALA A 69 5.10 7.56 5.11
CA ALA A 69 5.42 8.53 6.14
C ALA A 69 5.51 7.90 7.53
N GLU A 70 4.66 6.91 7.84
CA GLU A 70 4.73 6.16 9.11
C GLU A 70 6.00 5.31 9.20
N PHE A 71 6.40 4.64 8.10
CA PHE A 71 7.66 3.90 8.08
C PHE A 71 8.88 4.83 8.26
N VAL A 72 8.92 5.96 7.54
CA VAL A 72 10.00 6.96 7.68
C VAL A 72 10.05 7.52 9.10
N ARG A 73 8.90 7.81 9.71
CA ARG A 73 8.78 8.31 11.09
C ARG A 73 9.36 7.33 12.12
N ALA A 74 9.32 6.04 11.81
CA ALA A 74 9.77 4.94 12.66
C ALA A 74 11.14 4.37 12.27
N ASP A 75 11.84 5.00 11.32
CA ASP A 75 13.13 4.53 10.79
C ASP A 75 13.08 3.09 10.23
N GLN A 76 11.96 2.75 9.59
CA GLN A 76 11.74 1.46 8.96
C GLN A 76 11.77 1.55 7.43
N SER A 77 12.04 0.41 6.79
CA SER A 77 11.99 0.25 5.35
C SER A 77 10.62 0.67 4.79
N ARG A 78 10.64 1.51 3.76
CA ARG A 78 9.42 1.92 3.04
C ARG A 78 8.84 0.73 2.29
N ILE A 79 7.54 0.72 2.02
CA ILE A 79 6.92 -0.22 1.08
C ILE A 79 6.92 0.36 -0.34
N ILE A 80 7.45 -0.42 -1.28
CA ILE A 80 7.32 -0.23 -2.73
C ILE A 80 6.50 -1.39 -3.30
N VAL A 81 5.49 -1.06 -4.12
CA VAL A 81 4.68 -2.06 -4.84
C VAL A 81 5.26 -2.22 -6.25
N PRO A 82 5.96 -3.32 -6.57
CA PRO A 82 6.50 -3.56 -7.90
C PRO A 82 5.37 -3.87 -8.90
N THR A 83 5.63 -3.68 -10.19
CA THR A 83 4.64 -3.87 -11.27
C THR A 83 4.02 -5.26 -11.23
N VAL A 84 4.86 -6.29 -11.08
CA VAL A 84 4.47 -7.71 -11.05
C VAL A 84 3.52 -8.06 -9.91
N PHE A 85 3.50 -7.26 -8.84
CA PHE A 85 2.70 -7.53 -7.63
C PHE A 85 1.47 -6.63 -7.50
N ARG A 86 1.21 -5.79 -8.51
CA ARG A 86 0.10 -4.83 -8.50
C ARG A 86 -1.25 -5.51 -8.31
N GLU A 87 -1.48 -6.64 -8.97
CA GLU A 87 -2.77 -7.35 -8.93
C GLU A 87 -3.03 -7.96 -7.56
N ASP A 88 -2.07 -8.71 -7.00
CA ASP A 88 -2.18 -9.30 -5.66
C ASP A 88 -2.48 -8.25 -4.59
N TYR A 89 -1.80 -7.10 -4.67
CA TYR A 89 -2.04 -5.95 -3.81
C TYR A 89 -3.47 -5.37 -3.93
N ILE A 90 -3.98 -5.20 -5.16
CA ILE A 90 -5.35 -4.71 -5.39
C ILE A 90 -6.39 -5.73 -4.94
N LEU A 91 -6.17 -7.02 -5.19
CA LEU A 91 -7.06 -8.10 -4.80
C LEU A 91 -7.15 -8.22 -3.28
N ALA A 92 -6.03 -8.07 -2.56
CA ALA A 92 -6.01 -8.05 -1.11
C ALA A 92 -6.87 -6.90 -0.51
N LEU A 93 -6.75 -5.68 -1.05
CA LEU A 93 -7.61 -4.55 -0.65
C LEU A 93 -9.09 -4.86 -0.91
N ARG A 94 -9.42 -5.34 -2.11
CA ARG A 94 -10.80 -5.71 -2.47
C ARG A 94 -11.36 -6.80 -1.56
N LYS A 95 -10.55 -7.79 -1.20
CA LYS A 95 -10.94 -8.87 -0.31
C LYS A 95 -11.27 -8.32 1.08
N LEU A 96 -10.44 -7.41 1.61
CA LEU A 96 -10.70 -6.73 2.87
C LEU A 96 -12.02 -5.94 2.81
N THR A 97 -12.23 -5.12 1.78
CA THR A 97 -13.48 -4.34 1.61
C THR A 97 -14.72 -5.23 1.56
N ARG A 98 -14.70 -6.30 0.76
CA ARG A 98 -15.88 -7.12 0.46
C ARG A 98 -16.20 -8.17 1.51
N HIS A 99 -15.16 -8.76 2.10
CA HIS A 99 -15.30 -9.90 3.00
C HIS A 99 -14.94 -9.58 4.45
N LYS A 100 -14.46 -8.36 4.74
CA LYS A 100 -14.02 -7.93 6.07
C LYS A 100 -12.92 -8.85 6.65
N ASP A 101 -12.15 -9.48 5.78
CA ASP A 101 -11.04 -10.38 6.13
C ASP A 101 -9.70 -9.64 5.93
N PRO A 102 -9.03 -9.21 7.01
CA PRO A 102 -7.79 -8.45 6.92
C PRO A 102 -6.54 -9.31 6.68
N LEU A 103 -6.62 -10.64 6.85
CA LEU A 103 -5.43 -11.49 6.86
C LEU A 103 -4.68 -11.46 5.53
N ALA A 104 -5.42 -11.54 4.41
CA ALA A 104 -4.81 -11.45 3.09
C ALA A 104 -4.11 -10.11 2.86
N TYR A 105 -4.70 -9.02 3.35
CA TYR A 105 -4.10 -7.69 3.26
C TYR A 105 -2.82 -7.57 4.09
N ILE A 106 -2.87 -7.99 5.36
CA ILE A 106 -1.69 -7.97 6.25
C ILE A 106 -0.54 -8.80 5.65
N ASN A 107 -0.82 -10.00 5.15
CA ASN A 107 0.18 -10.86 4.53
C ASN A 107 0.83 -10.23 3.29
N VAL A 108 0.02 -9.63 2.42
CA VAL A 108 0.52 -8.93 1.23
C VAL A 108 1.39 -7.73 1.61
N MET A 109 0.96 -6.91 2.56
CA MET A 109 1.74 -5.76 3.01
C MET A 109 3.05 -6.19 3.69
N THR A 110 3.03 -7.30 4.45
CA THR A 110 4.21 -7.87 5.10
C THR A 110 5.23 -8.32 4.04
N LYS A 111 4.75 -9.04 3.02
CA LYS A 111 5.59 -9.49 1.90
C LYS A 111 6.21 -8.32 1.13
N LEU A 112 5.44 -7.25 0.90
CA LEU A 112 5.95 -6.04 0.25
C LEU A 112 6.97 -5.28 1.10
N HIS A 113 6.80 -5.27 2.42
CA HIS A 113 7.77 -4.69 3.35
C HIS A 113 9.08 -5.49 3.32
N GLN A 114 9.02 -6.83 3.39
CA GLN A 114 10.20 -7.70 3.26
C GLN A 114 10.92 -7.54 1.92
N PHE A 115 10.18 -7.46 0.82
CA PHE A 115 10.76 -7.18 -0.50
C PHE A 115 11.50 -5.84 -0.49
N SER A 116 10.89 -4.81 0.09
CA SER A 116 11.44 -3.46 0.09
C SER A 116 12.62 -3.29 1.04
N ASP A 117 12.71 -4.11 2.08
CA ASP A 117 13.84 -4.16 3.01
C ASP A 117 15.16 -4.53 2.29
N ASN A 118 15.06 -5.32 1.23
CA ASN A 118 16.18 -5.65 0.35
C ASN A 118 16.54 -4.52 -0.63
N LEU A 119 15.91 -3.34 -0.58
CA LEU A 119 16.17 -2.22 -1.50
C LEU A 119 17.13 -1.18 -0.90
N TYR A 120 18.27 -1.65 -0.38
CA TYR A 120 19.34 -0.83 0.16
C TYR A 120 20.53 -0.71 -0.80
N GLY A 121 21.48 0.18 -0.46
CA GLY A 121 22.69 0.46 -1.22
C GLY A 121 22.61 1.73 -2.07
N THR A 122 23.76 2.18 -2.54
CA THR A 122 23.89 3.40 -3.35
C THR A 122 24.23 3.12 -4.81
N ASP A 123 24.58 1.87 -5.16
CA ASP A 123 24.85 1.48 -6.55
C ASP A 123 23.53 1.24 -7.30
N PHE A 124 23.21 2.17 -8.20
CA PHE A 124 22.01 2.09 -9.03
C PHE A 124 21.99 0.85 -9.95
N LYS A 125 23.13 0.46 -10.52
CA LYS A 125 23.21 -0.68 -11.44
C LYS A 125 22.99 -1.99 -10.70
N GLU A 126 23.59 -2.11 -9.52
CA GLU A 126 23.38 -3.25 -8.63
C GLU A 126 21.89 -3.38 -8.25
N LEU A 127 21.29 -2.32 -7.73
CA LEU A 127 19.89 -2.33 -7.31
C LEU A 127 18.92 -2.58 -8.48
N LYS A 128 19.21 -2.01 -9.65
CA LYS A 128 18.43 -2.27 -10.88
C LYS A 128 18.49 -3.73 -11.30
N ASN A 129 19.68 -4.35 -11.23
CA ASN A 129 19.83 -5.77 -11.54
C ASN A 129 19.10 -6.64 -10.52
N TYR A 130 19.19 -6.32 -9.23
CA TYR A 130 18.42 -6.99 -8.18
C TYR A 130 16.91 -6.95 -8.46
N LEU A 131 16.36 -5.77 -8.75
CA LEU A 131 14.95 -5.61 -9.10
C LEU A 131 14.55 -6.46 -10.32
N ALA A 132 15.42 -6.57 -11.32
CA ALA A 132 15.19 -7.44 -12.48
C ALA A 132 15.17 -8.93 -12.08
N THR A 133 16.10 -9.39 -11.23
CA THR A 133 16.10 -10.78 -10.72
C THR A 133 14.86 -11.12 -9.88
N CYS A 134 14.27 -10.11 -9.23
CA CYS A 134 13.00 -10.25 -8.51
C CYS A 134 11.76 -10.31 -9.41
N ASN A 135 11.91 -10.19 -10.74
CA ASN A 135 10.83 -9.94 -11.70
C ASN A 135 10.05 -8.65 -11.43
N ALA A 136 10.62 -7.66 -10.73
CA ALA A 136 9.87 -6.51 -10.22
C ALA A 136 9.24 -5.63 -11.32
N TYR A 137 9.79 -5.70 -12.54
CA TYR A 137 9.33 -4.94 -13.70
C TYR A 137 8.30 -5.67 -14.56
N GLU A 138 8.13 -6.99 -14.39
CA GLU A 138 7.25 -7.81 -15.21
C GLU A 138 5.76 -7.53 -14.94
N GLU A 139 4.87 -7.85 -15.88
CA GLU A 139 3.44 -7.79 -15.61
C GLU A 139 2.98 -8.98 -14.74
N PRO A 140 1.91 -8.82 -13.92
CA PRO A 140 1.41 -9.89 -13.05
C PRO A 140 1.02 -11.19 -13.77
N SER A 141 0.72 -11.11 -15.07
CA SER A 141 0.39 -12.26 -15.93
C SER A 141 1.62 -13.00 -16.47
N GLN A 142 2.81 -12.39 -16.42
CA GLN A 142 4.04 -12.92 -17.01
C GLN A 142 4.92 -13.62 -15.98
N ALA A 143 4.94 -13.13 -14.74
CA ALA A 143 5.83 -13.64 -13.70
C ALA A 143 5.21 -13.51 -12.31
N LYS A 144 5.95 -14.00 -11.31
CA LYS A 144 5.66 -13.77 -9.89
C LYS A 144 6.84 -13.05 -9.25
N LEU A 145 6.53 -12.19 -8.27
CA LEU A 145 7.54 -11.53 -7.45
C LEU A 145 8.39 -12.57 -6.73
N GLN A 146 9.70 -12.55 -6.98
CA GLN A 146 10.68 -13.30 -6.23
C GLN A 146 11.32 -12.37 -5.19
N ILE A 147 11.33 -12.79 -3.93
CA ILE A 147 12.05 -12.08 -2.86
C ILE A 147 13.32 -12.89 -2.65
N ILE A 148 14.45 -12.25 -2.94
CA ILE A 148 15.78 -12.86 -2.82
C ILE A 148 16.48 -12.08 -1.73
N ASP A 149 16.77 -12.72 -0.61
CA ASP A 149 17.44 -12.05 0.50
C ASP A 149 18.84 -11.60 0.08
N ARG A 150 19.16 -10.34 0.37
CA ARG A 150 20.49 -9.76 0.19
C ARG A 150 21.16 -9.65 1.55
N THR A 151 22.45 -9.94 1.59
CA THR A 151 23.27 -9.74 2.79
C THR A 151 24.13 -8.50 2.57
N ILE A 152 24.28 -7.67 3.61
CA ILE A 152 25.31 -6.64 3.61
C ILE A 152 26.62 -7.38 3.81
N ILE A 153 27.46 -7.42 2.77
CA ILE A 153 28.85 -7.85 2.93
C ILE A 153 29.58 -6.59 3.44
N GLU A 154 29.98 -6.62 4.72
CA GLU A 154 30.85 -5.61 5.33
C GLU A 154 32.24 -5.56 4.68
#